data_AF-A0A444G5P6-F1
#
_entry.id   AF-A0A444G5P6-F1
#
_cell.length_a   1.000
_cell.length_b   1.000
_cell.length_c   1.000
_cell.angle_alpha   90.00
_cell.angle_beta   90.00
_cell.angle_gamma   90.00
#
_symmetry.space_group_name_H-M   'P 1'
#
loop_
_entity.id
_entity.type
_entity.pdbx_description
1 polymer ?
#
loop_
_entity_poly.entity_id
_entity_poly.type
_entity_poly.pdbx_seq_one_letter_code
_entity_poly.pdbx_strand_id
1 'polypeptide(L)'
;MAAEGAKAVVPESVLKKRKREEQWALAKKRELDAMKKKVRENRKLIFGRAQQYAKEYESQGLGKHGIICVEDLVHEIMTVGPHFKEANNFLWPFKLKAPLGGLKKKRNHYVEGGDAGNREDYINELIRRMN
;
A
#
# COMPACT_ATOMS: atom_id res chain seq x y z
N MET A 1 61.55 -36.04 25.64
CA MET A 1 61.13 -34.63 25.83
C MET A 1 59.98 -34.36 24.87
N ALA A 2 58.75 -34.76 25.24
CA ALA A 2 57.57 -34.62 24.40
C ALA A 2 56.81 -33.37 24.83
N ALA A 3 56.94 -32.29 24.06
CA ALA A 3 56.08 -31.11 24.18
C ALA A 3 54.95 -31.26 23.16
N GLU A 4 53.98 -32.13 23.45
CA GLU A 4 52.68 -32.04 22.78
C GLU A 4 51.97 -30.81 23.35
N GLY A 5 51.94 -29.73 22.57
CA GLY A 5 51.21 -28.51 22.92
C GLY A 5 49.75 -28.85 23.24
N ALA A 6 49.31 -28.45 24.42
CA ALA A 6 47.92 -28.57 24.85
C ALA A 6 47.02 -27.85 23.83
N LYS A 7 46.40 -28.60 22.92
CA LYS A 7 45.35 -28.07 22.05
C LYS A 7 44.23 -27.62 22.97
N ALA A 8 44.03 -26.31 23.09
CA ALA A 8 42.95 -25.74 23.89
C ALA A 8 41.60 -26.34 23.44
N VAL A 9 41.09 -27.30 24.22
CA VAL A 9 39.85 -28.02 23.89
C VAL A 9 38.70 -27.04 24.07
N VAL A 10 38.07 -26.65 22.96
CA VAL A 10 36.95 -25.72 22.99
C VAL A 10 35.79 -26.35 23.78
N PRO A 11 35.26 -25.68 24.81
CA PRO A 11 34.15 -26.21 25.60
C PRO A 11 32.91 -26.48 24.73
N GLU A 12 32.21 -27.58 25.01
CA GLU A 12 31.04 -28.03 24.24
C GLU A 12 29.91 -26.97 24.17
N SER A 13 29.79 -26.14 25.21
CA SER A 13 28.84 -25.01 25.27
C SER A 13 29.10 -23.95 24.19
N VAL A 14 30.37 -23.67 23.89
CA VAL A 14 30.79 -22.72 22.85
C VAL A 14 30.47 -23.28 21.46
N LEU A 15 30.69 -24.57 21.23
CA LEU A 15 30.35 -25.25 19.98
C LEU A 15 28.83 -25.27 19.73
N LYS A 16 28.02 -25.49 20.78
CA LYS A 16 26.55 -25.42 20.71
C LYS A 16 26.04 -24.01 20.39
N LYS A 17 26.67 -22.97 20.94
CA LYS A 17 26.34 -21.55 20.64
C LYS A 17 26.63 -21.19 19.18
N ARG A 18 27.82 -21.54 18.67
CA ARG A 18 28.22 -21.30 17.26
C ARG A 18 27.27 -21.97 16.28
N LYS A 19 26.92 -23.25 16.51
CA LYS A 19 25.95 -23.97 15.65
C LYS A 19 24.57 -23.29 15.62
N ARG A 20 24.10 -22.75 16.75
CA ARG A 20 22.81 -22.04 16.81
C ARG A 20 22.88 -20.71 16.07
N GLU A 21 23.96 -19.97 16.21
CA GLU A 21 24.19 -18.70 15.51
C GLU A 21 24.31 -18.92 13.99
N GLU A 22 25.00 -19.97 13.55
CA GLU A 22 25.07 -20.38 12.14
C GLU A 22 23.70 -20.79 11.59
N GLN A 23 22.93 -21.60 12.34
CA GLN A 23 21.57 -21.98 11.96
C GLN A 23 20.64 -20.76 11.87
N TRP A 24 20.75 -19.83 12.82
CA TRP A 24 19.97 -18.60 12.83
C TRP A 24 20.37 -17.64 11.70
N ALA A 25 21.65 -17.51 11.40
CA ALA A 25 22.15 -16.74 10.26
C ALA A 25 21.68 -17.34 8.93
N LEU A 26 21.70 -18.67 8.79
CA LEU A 26 21.19 -19.38 7.62
C LEU A 26 19.68 -19.20 7.46
N ALA A 27 18.93 -19.30 8.56
CA ALA A 27 17.49 -19.07 8.56
C ALA A 27 17.15 -17.63 8.13
N LYS A 28 17.83 -16.62 8.70
CA LYS A 28 17.67 -15.21 8.29
C LYS A 28 18.04 -14.96 6.83
N LYS A 29 19.11 -15.58 6.34
CA LYS A 29 19.51 -15.47 4.92
C LYS A 29 18.42 -16.06 4.01
N ARG A 30 17.89 -17.23 4.35
CA ARG A 30 16.78 -17.87 3.62
C ARG A 30 15.51 -17.02 3.65
N GLU A 31 15.17 -16.42 4.79
CA GLU A 31 14.02 -15.51 4.92
C GLU A 31 14.20 -14.25 4.05
N LEU A 32 15.39 -13.64 4.07
CA LEU A 32 15.70 -12.48 3.24
C LEU A 32 15.62 -12.82 1.74
N ASP A 33 16.14 -13.96 1.32
CA ASP A 33 16.09 -14.40 -0.08
C ASP A 33 14.65 -14.72 -0.52
N ALA A 34 13.84 -15.31 0.38
CA ALA A 34 12.41 -15.50 0.15
C ALA A 34 11.66 -14.16 0.03
N MET A 35 11.98 -13.19 0.88
CA MET A 35 11.40 -11.84 0.82
C MET A 35 11.80 -11.12 -0.47
N LYS A 36 13.08 -11.18 -0.87
CA LYS A 36 13.56 -10.62 -2.15
C LYS A 36 12.88 -11.27 -3.35
N LYS A 37 12.66 -12.58 -3.32
CA LYS A 37 11.91 -13.29 -4.37
C LYS A 37 10.46 -12.78 -4.46
N LYS A 38 9.77 -12.65 -3.32
CA LYS A 38 8.41 -12.08 -3.26
C LYS A 38 8.37 -10.65 -3.79
N VAL A 39 9.31 -9.79 -3.40
CA VAL A 39 9.39 -8.40 -3.89
C VAL A 39 9.62 -8.37 -5.41
N ARG A 40 10.49 -9.25 -5.94
CA ARG A 40 10.74 -9.34 -7.38
C ARG A 40 9.48 -9.72 -8.16
N GLU A 41 8.76 -10.73 -7.69
CA GLU A 41 7.50 -11.15 -8.32
C GLU A 41 6.43 -10.06 -8.21
N ASN A 42 6.29 -9.42 -7.04
CA ASN A 42 5.39 -8.28 -6.86
C ASN A 42 5.73 -7.13 -7.81
N ARG A 43 7.02 -6.82 -8.04
CA ARG A 43 7.43 -5.78 -8.98
C ARG A 43 7.05 -6.10 -10.43
N LYS A 44 7.21 -7.35 -10.86
CA LYS A 44 6.75 -7.79 -12.20
C LYS A 44 5.24 -7.62 -12.34
N LEU A 45 4.49 -8.01 -11.30
CA LEU A 45 3.03 -7.89 -11.27
C LEU A 45 2.59 -6.42 -11.34
N ILE A 46 3.22 -5.54 -10.57
CA ILE A 46 2.93 -4.09 -10.60
C ILE A 46 3.15 -3.53 -12.00
N PHE A 47 4.27 -3.88 -12.64
CA PHE A 47 4.56 -3.41 -13.98
C PHE A 47 3.54 -3.90 -15.02
N GLY A 48 3.16 -5.19 -14.96
CA GLY A 48 2.14 -5.75 -15.84
C GLY A 48 0.76 -5.10 -15.65
N ARG A 49 0.37 -4.82 -14.40
CA ARG A 49 -0.89 -4.13 -14.09
C ARG A 49 -0.90 -2.68 -14.58
N ALA A 50 0.21 -1.96 -14.42
CA ALA A 50 0.32 -0.58 -14.90
C ALA A 50 0.07 -0.49 -16.42
N GLN A 51 0.62 -1.43 -17.20
CA GLN A 51 0.37 -1.51 -18.64
C GLN A 51 -1.11 -1.82 -18.96
N GLN A 52 -1.75 -2.66 -18.16
CA GLN A 52 -3.18 -2.96 -18.31
C GLN A 52 -4.04 -1.72 -18.05
N TYR A 53 -3.77 -0.97 -16.98
CA TYR A 53 -4.50 0.25 -16.67
C TYR A 53 -4.32 1.31 -17.75
N ALA A 54 -3.10 1.53 -18.24
CA ALA A 54 -2.86 2.48 -19.33
C ALA A 54 -3.70 2.15 -20.58
N LYS A 55 -3.78 0.86 -20.95
CA LYS A 55 -4.64 0.40 -22.05
C LYS A 55 -6.13 0.63 -21.79
N GLU A 56 -6.58 0.42 -20.55
CA GLU A 56 -7.97 0.67 -20.15
C GLU A 56 -8.33 2.16 -20.30
N TYR A 57 -7.52 3.06 -19.75
CA TYR A 57 -7.70 4.52 -19.87
C TYR A 57 -7.70 4.99 -21.33
N GLU A 58 -6.81 4.43 -22.16
CA GLU A 58 -6.77 4.71 -23.59
C GLU A 58 -8.05 4.23 -24.30
N SER A 59 -8.46 2.97 -24.07
CA SER A 59 -9.66 2.39 -24.69
C SER A 59 -10.96 3.10 -24.33
N GLN A 60 -11.07 3.64 -23.11
CA GLN A 60 -12.23 4.39 -22.64
C GLN A 60 -12.18 5.87 -23.05
N GLY A 61 -11.16 6.27 -23.82
CA GLY A 61 -11.06 7.60 -24.40
C GLY A 61 -10.55 8.67 -23.44
N LEU A 62 -9.98 8.31 -22.29
CA LEU A 62 -9.29 9.26 -21.41
C LEU A 62 -7.85 9.53 -21.87
N GLY A 63 -7.21 8.56 -22.54
CA GLY A 63 -5.85 8.73 -23.06
C GLY A 63 -5.67 9.91 -24.03
N LYS A 64 -6.68 10.21 -24.86
CA LYS A 64 -6.68 11.39 -25.75
C LYS A 64 -6.70 12.73 -25.01
N HIS A 65 -7.09 12.73 -23.74
CA HIS A 65 -7.12 13.90 -22.87
C HIS A 65 -5.85 14.03 -22.01
N GLY A 66 -4.85 13.17 -22.23
CA GLY A 66 -3.61 13.15 -21.44
C GLY A 66 -3.74 12.45 -20.09
N ILE A 67 -4.89 11.82 -19.80
CA ILE A 67 -5.13 11.10 -18.55
C ILE A 67 -4.73 9.63 -18.78
N ILE A 68 -3.54 9.26 -18.32
CA ILE A 68 -2.96 7.93 -18.57
C ILE A 68 -2.96 7.04 -17.33
N CYS A 69 -3.08 7.65 -16.15
CA CYS A 69 -3.08 6.94 -14.88
C CYS A 69 -4.05 7.53 -13.85
N VAL A 70 -4.15 6.86 -12.70
CA VAL A 70 -5.01 7.28 -11.59
C VAL A 70 -4.61 8.65 -11.05
N GLU A 71 -3.32 8.97 -10.98
CA GLU A 71 -2.84 10.25 -10.46
C GLU A 71 -3.28 11.42 -11.35
N ASP A 72 -3.21 11.26 -12.67
CA ASP A 72 -3.69 12.27 -13.62
C ASP A 72 -5.20 12.48 -13.47
N LEU A 73 -5.96 11.40 -13.26
CA LEU A 73 -7.40 11.47 -13.03
C LEU A 73 -7.72 12.24 -11.75
N VAL A 74 -6.98 11.97 -10.66
CA VAL A 74 -7.14 12.68 -9.38
C VAL A 74 -6.79 14.15 -9.55
N HIS A 75 -5.67 14.46 -10.20
CA HIS A 75 -5.25 15.83 -10.45
C HIS A 75 -6.27 16.61 -11.27
N GLU A 76 -6.69 16.07 -12.42
CA GLU A 76 -7.65 16.69 -13.33
C GLU A 76 -8.97 17.01 -12.63
N ILE A 77 -9.45 16.11 -11.74
CA ILE A 77 -10.67 16.33 -10.96
C ILE A 77 -10.44 17.36 -9.86
N MET A 78 -9.35 17.24 -9.09
CA MET A 78 -9.08 18.12 -7.94
C MET A 78 -8.82 19.56 -8.36
N THR A 79 -8.13 19.79 -9.48
CA THR A 79 -7.85 21.14 -9.98
C THR A 79 -8.93 21.68 -10.91
N VAL A 80 -9.97 20.89 -11.21
CA VAL A 80 -11.02 21.22 -12.18
C VAL A 80 -10.41 21.58 -13.54
N GLY A 81 -9.66 20.64 -14.10
CA GLY A 81 -8.96 20.80 -15.38
C GLY A 81 -9.88 20.87 -16.61
N PRO A 82 -9.31 21.10 -17.81
CA PRO A 82 -10.06 21.29 -19.05
C PRO A 82 -10.97 20.11 -19.45
N HIS A 83 -10.66 18.90 -18.99
CA HIS A 83 -11.40 17.67 -19.27
C HIS A 83 -12.03 17.08 -18.00
N PHE A 84 -12.39 17.94 -17.03
CA PHE A 84 -13.02 17.55 -15.78
C PHE A 84 -14.28 16.69 -15.98
N LYS A 85 -15.12 17.04 -16.98
CA LYS A 85 -16.39 16.34 -17.20
C LYS A 85 -16.16 14.92 -17.66
N GLU A 86 -15.20 14.71 -18.54
CA GLU A 86 -14.78 13.40 -19.03
C GLU A 86 -14.17 12.56 -17.90
N ALA A 87 -13.27 13.16 -17.12
CA ALA A 87 -12.65 12.52 -15.97
C ALA A 87 -13.67 12.10 -14.88
N ASN A 88 -14.61 12.98 -14.55
CA ASN A 88 -15.62 12.72 -13.52
C ASN A 88 -16.67 11.69 -13.99
N ASN A 89 -17.08 11.72 -15.26
CA ASN A 89 -18.06 10.77 -15.79
C ASN A 89 -17.48 9.37 -16.04
N PHE A 90 -16.17 9.26 -16.20
CA PHE A 90 -15.49 7.96 -16.25
C PHE A 90 -15.70 7.16 -14.97
N LEU A 91 -15.78 7.84 -13.82
CA LEU A 91 -15.97 7.20 -12.52
C LEU A 91 -17.44 6.85 -12.30
N TRP A 92 -17.69 5.58 -12.00
CA TRP A 92 -18.98 5.16 -11.45
C TRP A 92 -19.06 5.52 -9.94
N PRO A 93 -20.26 5.73 -9.38
CA PRO A 93 -20.42 5.98 -7.94
C PRO A 93 -19.61 5.03 -7.05
N PHE A 94 -18.84 5.62 -6.13
CA PHE A 94 -18.04 4.87 -5.16
C PHE A 94 -18.93 4.15 -4.16
N LYS A 95 -18.68 2.85 -3.98
CA LYS A 95 -19.33 2.04 -2.95
C LYS A 95 -18.56 2.17 -1.64
N LEU A 96 -18.99 3.11 -0.80
CA LEU A 96 -18.39 3.36 0.52
C LEU A 96 -18.96 2.41 1.59
N LYS A 97 -18.16 2.09 2.62
CA LYS A 97 -18.65 1.34 3.78
C LYS A 97 -19.43 2.25 4.74
N ALA A 98 -20.18 1.65 5.66
CA ALA A 98 -20.72 2.38 6.79
C ALA A 98 -19.58 2.97 7.65
N PRO A 99 -19.69 4.21 8.15
CA PRO A 99 -18.62 4.85 8.88
C PRO A 99 -18.36 4.17 10.21
N LEU A 100 -17.09 3.88 10.52
CA LEU A 100 -16.68 3.38 11.82
C LEU A 100 -17.10 4.33 12.94
N GLY A 101 -17.71 3.79 13.99
CA GLY A 101 -18.28 4.57 15.10
C GLY A 101 -19.63 5.24 14.78
N GLY A 102 -20.17 5.05 13.57
CA GLY A 102 -21.49 5.53 13.18
C GLY A 102 -21.55 7.03 12.88
N LEU A 103 -22.78 7.48 12.62
CA LEU A 103 -23.15 8.89 12.48
C LEU A 103 -23.68 9.41 13.82
N LYS A 104 -23.35 10.64 14.17
CA LYS A 104 -23.81 11.32 15.39
C LYS A 104 -25.31 11.61 15.32
N LYS A 105 -25.72 12.46 14.37
CA LYS A 105 -27.12 12.85 14.15
C LYS A 105 -27.37 13.07 12.66
N LYS A 106 -27.94 12.06 12.00
CA LYS A 106 -28.15 12.05 10.54
C LYS A 106 -29.08 13.18 10.04
N ARG A 107 -30.03 13.62 10.86
CA ARG A 107 -31.05 14.61 10.46
C ARG A 107 -30.61 16.06 10.66
N ASN A 108 -29.64 16.30 11.54
CA ASN A 108 -29.18 17.64 11.89
C ASN A 108 -28.05 18.11 10.98
N HIS A 109 -28.01 19.42 10.71
CA HIS A 109 -26.93 20.02 9.94
C HIS A 109 -25.60 19.99 10.71
N TYR A 110 -24.47 19.96 10.00
CA TYR A 110 -23.14 19.88 10.61
C TYR A 110 -22.86 21.04 11.58
N VAL A 111 -23.29 22.26 11.24
CA VAL A 111 -23.18 23.45 12.12
C VAL A 111 -23.93 23.32 13.45
N GLU A 112 -24.91 22.41 13.55
CA GLU A 112 -25.65 22.11 14.79
C GLU A 112 -25.06 20.90 15.53
N GLY A 113 -23.90 20.40 15.10
CA GLY A 113 -23.28 19.17 15.62
C GLY A 113 -23.86 17.88 15.03
N GLY A 114 -24.55 17.95 13.89
CA GLY A 114 -25.03 16.79 13.12
C GLY A 114 -24.07 16.30 12.03
N ASP A 115 -24.59 15.49 11.11
CA ASP A 115 -23.84 14.89 9.99
C ASP A 115 -24.43 15.20 8.60
N ALA A 116 -25.43 16.09 8.50
CA ALA A 116 -25.95 16.53 7.21
C ALA A 116 -25.29 17.84 6.75
N GLY A 117 -25.26 18.07 5.44
CA GLY A 117 -24.84 19.35 4.85
C GLY A 117 -23.34 19.50 4.59
N ASN A 118 -22.96 20.71 4.17
CA ASN A 118 -21.57 21.05 3.83
C ASN A 118 -20.72 21.15 5.10
N ARG A 119 -19.53 20.56 5.05
CA ARG A 119 -18.53 20.60 6.12
C ARG A 119 -17.10 20.77 5.60
N GLU A 120 -16.97 21.19 4.33
CA GLU A 120 -15.68 21.47 3.67
C GLU A 120 -14.65 20.37 3.94
N ASP A 121 -13.49 20.73 4.49
CA ASP A 121 -12.38 19.80 4.73
C ASP A 121 -12.70 18.68 5.73
N TYR A 122 -13.68 18.88 6.63
CA TYR A 122 -14.08 17.88 7.62
C TYR A 122 -14.82 16.68 7.00
N ILE A 123 -15.18 16.73 5.71
CA ILE A 123 -15.75 15.57 5.01
C ILE A 123 -14.73 14.44 4.91
N ASN A 124 -13.44 14.79 4.82
CA ASN A 124 -12.34 13.84 4.69
C ASN A 124 -12.23 12.94 5.93
N GLU A 125 -12.53 13.47 7.12
CA GLU A 125 -12.58 12.68 8.35
C GLU A 125 -13.70 11.63 8.33
N LEU A 126 -14.86 11.97 7.74
CA LEU A 126 -15.95 11.02 7.56
C LEU A 126 -15.57 9.94 6.54
N ILE A 127 -15.02 10.34 5.39
CA ILE A 127 -14.62 9.41 4.33
C ILE A 127 -13.56 8.42 4.82
N ARG A 128 -12.57 8.87 5.61
CA ARG A 128 -11.56 7.98 6.22
C ARG A 128 -12.14 6.90 7.13
N ARG A 129 -13.32 7.13 7.71
CA ARG A 129 -14.05 6.14 8.53
C ARG A 129 -14.83 5.13 7.69
N MET A 130 -14.94 5.33 6.38
CA MET A 130 -15.70 4.48 5.44
C MET A 130 -14.80 3.55 4.58
N ASN A 131 -13.56 3.32 5.01
CA ASN A 131 -12.56 2.47 4.33
C ASN A 131 -12.69 0.97 4.63
#